data_AF-A0A2A5VGD8-F1
#
_entry.id   AF-A0A2A5VGD8-F1
#
_cell.length_a   1.000
_cell.length_b   1.000
_cell.length_c   1.000
_cell.angle_alpha   90.00
_cell.angle_beta   90.00
_cell.angle_gamma   90.00
#
_symmetry.space_group_name_H-M   'P 1'
#
loop_
_entity.id
_entity.type
_entity.pdbx_description
1 polymer ?
#
loop_
_entity_poly.entity_id
_entity_poly.type
_entity_poly.pdbx_seq_one_letter_code
_entity_poly.pdbx_strand_id
1 'polypeptide(L)'
;MDRLLSVEDWLPEEELDLPDGLWTSMMGRVAIFHNKHEFSKSEHKGHDMGYRIALTVEELGEFSAAITKGKPKNNISEELADLLILIMGHALALEIDLEKEFHDKMSILSKRKSKITNLGIRVTDYEN
;
A
#
# COMPACT_ATOMS: atom_id res chain seq x y z
N MET A 1 7.22 -10.59 19.66
CA MET A 1 7.70 -9.39 18.97
C MET A 1 6.56 -8.40 18.99
N ASP A 2 6.81 -7.21 19.49
CA ASP A 2 5.85 -6.12 19.42
C ASP A 2 5.66 -5.75 17.94
N ARG A 3 4.41 -5.46 17.57
CA ARG A 3 4.05 -5.12 16.19
C ARG A 3 4.35 -3.64 15.96
N LEU A 4 5.05 -3.33 14.86
CA LEU A 4 5.44 -1.97 14.48
C LEU A 4 4.27 -1.29 13.78
N LEU A 5 3.89 -0.09 14.23
CA LEU A 5 2.68 0.60 13.74
C LEU A 5 2.97 2.02 13.25
N SER A 6 3.75 2.78 14.01
CA SER A 6 4.05 4.19 13.76
C SER A 6 5.25 4.39 12.82
N VAL A 7 5.45 5.60 12.30
CA VAL A 7 6.64 5.93 11.50
C VAL A 7 7.91 5.63 12.30
N GLU A 8 7.93 6.01 13.57
CA GLU A 8 9.04 5.86 14.49
C GLU A 8 9.38 4.38 14.73
N ASP A 9 8.37 3.51 14.89
CA ASP A 9 8.57 2.06 15.05
C ASP A 9 9.25 1.43 13.83
N TRP A 10 8.99 1.97 12.64
CA TRP A 10 9.49 1.46 11.37
C TRP A 10 10.83 2.08 10.93
N LEU A 11 11.35 3.09 11.65
CA LEU A 11 12.67 3.65 11.34
C LEU A 11 13.76 2.60 11.62
N PRO A 12 14.55 2.20 10.63
CA PRO A 12 15.56 1.18 10.82
C PRO A 12 16.76 1.75 11.60
N GLU A 13 17.40 0.88 12.39
CA GLU A 13 18.64 1.22 13.10
C GLU A 13 19.86 1.23 12.16
N GLU A 14 19.78 0.48 11.06
CA GLU A 14 20.82 0.34 10.04
C GLU A 14 20.32 0.82 8.66
N GLU A 15 21.24 1.13 7.76
CA GLU A 15 20.90 1.55 6.40
C GLU A 15 20.23 0.40 5.64
N LEU A 16 19.10 0.69 4.99
CA LEU A 16 18.39 -0.31 4.18
C LEU A 16 19.06 -0.46 2.82
N ASP A 17 19.70 -1.60 2.62
CA ASP A 17 20.40 -2.00 1.39
C ASP A 17 19.45 -2.54 0.30
N LEU A 18 20.02 -2.99 -0.83
CA LEU A 18 19.36 -3.54 -2.04
C LEU A 18 18.04 -4.32 -1.81
N PRO A 19 17.16 -4.41 -2.83
CA PRO A 19 15.93 -5.20 -2.74
C PRO A 19 16.17 -6.62 -2.21
N ASP A 20 15.60 -6.93 -1.05
CA ASP A 20 15.81 -8.17 -0.29
C ASP A 20 14.56 -9.06 -0.21
N GLY A 21 13.42 -8.56 -0.73
CA GLY A 21 12.14 -9.25 -0.72
C GLY A 21 11.40 -9.23 0.62
N LEU A 22 11.86 -8.43 1.59
CA LEU A 22 11.27 -8.37 2.92
C LEU A 22 10.27 -7.21 3.07
N TRP A 23 9.10 -7.52 3.65
CA TRP A 23 8.09 -6.50 3.99
C TRP A 23 8.66 -5.42 4.91
N THR A 24 9.48 -5.82 5.87
CA THR A 24 10.09 -4.92 6.85
C THR A 24 10.99 -3.87 6.19
N SER A 25 11.78 -4.27 5.21
CA SER A 25 12.65 -3.38 4.46
C SER A 25 11.86 -2.43 3.56
N MET A 26 10.74 -2.88 3.00
CA MET A 26 9.83 -2.00 2.27
C MET A 26 9.20 -0.96 3.19
N MET A 27 8.62 -1.38 4.33
CA MET A 27 7.99 -0.46 5.29
C MET A 27 8.98 0.54 5.87
N GLY A 28 10.19 0.10 6.22
CA GLY A 28 11.25 0.98 6.70
C GLY A 28 11.64 2.05 5.67
N ARG A 29 11.70 1.72 4.37
CA ARG A 29 11.96 2.71 3.31
C ARG A 29 10.85 3.76 3.21
N VAL A 30 9.59 3.36 3.33
CA VAL A 30 8.44 4.29 3.33
C VAL A 30 8.45 5.15 4.60
N ALA A 31 8.80 4.59 5.75
CA ALA A 31 8.94 5.32 7.01
C ALA A 31 10.06 6.37 6.94
N ILE A 32 11.23 6.03 6.40
CA ILE A 32 12.33 6.99 6.14
C ILE A 32 11.82 8.15 5.27
N PHE A 33 11.08 7.85 4.20
CA PHE A 33 10.50 8.86 3.32
C PHE A 33 9.53 9.78 4.07
N HIS A 34 8.61 9.21 4.84
CA HIS A 34 7.66 9.96 5.67
C HIS A 34 8.35 10.86 6.70
N ASN A 35 9.38 10.34 7.38
CA ASN A 35 10.16 11.07 8.38
C ASN A 35 10.97 12.20 7.73
N LYS A 36 11.65 11.93 6.61
CA LYS A 36 12.44 12.92 5.85
C LYS A 36 11.60 14.14 5.44
N HIS A 37 10.34 13.92 5.08
CA HIS A 37 9.42 14.98 4.66
C HIS A 37 8.49 15.45 5.78
N GLU A 38 8.68 14.95 7.00
CA GLU A 38 7.95 15.32 8.21
C GLU A 38 6.42 15.27 8.01
N PHE A 39 5.92 14.24 7.34
CA PHE A 39 4.50 14.13 6.97
C PHE A 39 3.55 14.02 8.17
N SER A 40 4.04 13.56 9.32
CA SER A 40 3.29 13.49 10.58
C SER A 40 3.05 14.86 11.21
N LYS A 41 3.80 15.91 10.84
CA LYS A 41 3.56 17.25 11.35
C LYS A 41 2.22 17.78 10.86
N SER A 42 1.40 18.28 11.79
CA SER A 42 0.06 18.80 11.50
C SER A 42 0.04 19.93 10.48
N GLU A 43 1.12 20.72 10.39
CA GLU A 43 1.27 21.81 9.42
C GLU A 43 1.52 21.33 7.98
N HIS A 44 2.13 20.14 7.80
CA HIS A 44 2.39 19.54 6.50
C HIS A 44 1.20 18.73 5.98
N LYS A 45 0.31 18.29 6.86
CA LYS A 45 -0.91 17.53 6.53
C LYS A 45 -0.65 16.24 5.71
N GLY A 46 0.58 15.71 5.72
CA GLY A 46 0.94 14.53 4.94
C GLY A 46 0.27 13.23 5.43
N HIS A 47 -0.17 13.22 6.69
CA HIS A 47 -0.98 12.15 7.28
C HIS A 47 -2.50 12.46 7.31
N ASP A 48 -2.94 13.59 6.73
CA ASP A 48 -4.37 13.85 6.57
C ASP A 48 -5.00 12.83 5.62
N MET A 49 -5.96 12.05 6.12
CA MET A 49 -6.53 10.94 5.34
C MET A 49 -7.32 11.39 4.12
N GLY A 50 -7.92 12.59 4.15
CA GLY A 50 -8.58 13.14 2.96
C GLY A 50 -7.57 13.41 1.85
N TYR A 51 -6.43 14.00 2.20
CA TYR A 51 -5.33 14.26 1.28
C TYR A 51 -4.69 12.96 0.77
N ARG A 52 -4.42 11.99 1.64
CA ARG A 52 -3.82 10.70 1.24
C ARG A 52 -4.72 9.90 0.27
N ILE A 53 -6.03 9.93 0.49
CA ILE A 53 -6.98 9.31 -0.43
C ILE A 53 -7.00 10.06 -1.77
N ALA A 54 -6.91 11.39 -1.77
CA ALA A 54 -6.83 12.17 -3.01
C ALA A 54 -5.60 11.79 -3.85
N LEU A 55 -4.41 11.68 -3.22
CA LEU A 55 -3.19 11.20 -3.89
C LEU A 55 -3.37 9.79 -4.44
N THR A 56 -4.02 8.89 -3.69
CA THR A 56 -4.25 7.51 -4.16
C THR A 56 -5.16 7.45 -5.37
N VAL A 57 -6.15 8.35 -5.44
CA VAL A 57 -7.04 8.47 -6.61
C VAL A 57 -6.28 9.00 -7.83
N GLU A 58 -5.36 9.94 -7.62
CA GLU A 58 -4.46 10.47 -8.65
C GLU A 58 -3.60 9.35 -9.25
N GLU A 59 -2.82 8.63 -8.42
CA GLU A 59 -1.96 7.52 -8.87
C GLU A 59 -2.76 6.36 -9.51
N LEU A 60 -3.98 6.10 -9.01
CA LEU A 60 -4.86 5.11 -9.63
C LEU A 60 -5.28 5.55 -11.05
N GLY A 61 -5.47 6.85 -11.25
CA GLY A 61 -5.72 7.45 -12.56
C GLY A 61 -4.53 7.30 -13.50
N GLU A 62 -3.31 7.53 -13.01
CA GLU A 62 -2.07 7.35 -13.76
C GLU A 62 -1.85 5.89 -14.17
N PHE A 63 -2.00 4.96 -13.22
CA PHE A 63 -1.97 3.51 -13.47
C PHE A 63 -3.00 3.09 -14.52
N SER A 64 -4.25 3.55 -14.39
CA SER A 64 -5.33 3.27 -15.35
C SER A 64 -4.99 3.83 -16.75
N ALA A 65 -4.43 5.03 -16.82
CA ALA A 65 -3.99 5.63 -18.06
C ALA A 65 -2.81 4.86 -18.70
N ALA A 66 -1.88 4.36 -17.89
CA ALA A 66 -0.76 3.57 -18.37
C ALA A 66 -1.22 2.26 -19.05
N ILE A 67 -2.17 1.56 -18.42
CA ILE A 67 -2.80 0.34 -18.98
C ILE A 67 -3.58 0.66 -20.26
N THR A 68 -4.52 1.60 -20.19
CA THR A 68 -5.46 1.87 -21.29
C THR A 68 -4.79 2.46 -22.52
N LYS A 69 -3.68 3.18 -22.35
CA LYS A 69 -2.87 3.74 -23.44
C LYS A 69 -1.79 2.78 -23.94
N GLY A 70 -1.74 1.54 -23.45
CA GLY A 70 -0.78 0.52 -23.89
C GLY A 70 0.67 0.93 -23.64
N LYS A 71 0.95 1.58 -22.51
CA LYS A 71 2.32 1.98 -22.16
C LYS A 71 3.23 0.75 -21.97
N PRO A 72 4.55 0.91 -22.09
CA PRO A 72 5.49 -0.17 -21.83
C PRO A 72 5.39 -0.70 -20.38
N LYS A 73 5.78 -1.97 -20.17
CA LYS A 73 5.65 -2.65 -18.88
C LYS A 73 6.35 -1.95 -17.72
N ASN A 74 7.49 -1.31 -17.97
CA ASN A 74 8.24 -0.57 -16.95
C ASN A 74 7.43 0.63 -16.41
N ASN A 75 6.74 1.38 -17.28
CA ASN A 75 5.82 2.42 -16.84
C ASN A 75 4.69 1.83 -16.00
N ILE A 76 4.03 0.78 -16.48
CA ILE A 76 2.93 0.14 -15.75
C ILE A 76 3.39 -0.36 -14.35
N SER A 77 4.61 -0.89 -14.24
CA SER A 77 5.15 -1.36 -12.96
C SER A 77 5.52 -0.23 -12.01
N GLU A 78 5.89 0.94 -12.52
CA GLU A 78 6.21 2.14 -11.73
C GLU A 78 4.93 2.65 -11.06
N GLU A 79 3.89 2.94 -11.85
CA GLU A 79 2.58 3.38 -11.34
C GLU A 79 1.96 2.38 -10.34
N LEU A 80 2.18 1.07 -10.55
CA LEU A 80 1.74 0.04 -9.62
C LEU A 80 2.53 0.07 -8.30
N ALA A 81 3.83 0.40 -8.36
CA ALA A 81 4.65 0.57 -7.17
C ALA A 81 4.24 1.84 -6.40
N ASP A 82 3.89 2.92 -7.08
CA ASP A 82 3.41 4.17 -6.44
C ASP A 82 2.13 3.93 -5.65
N LEU A 83 1.19 3.17 -6.20
CA LEU A 83 0.00 2.71 -5.47
C LEU A 83 0.35 1.91 -4.21
N LEU A 84 1.32 0.98 -4.29
CA LEU A 84 1.74 0.19 -3.15
C LEU A 84 2.39 1.07 -2.06
N ILE A 85 3.25 2.02 -2.45
CA ILE A 85 3.91 2.97 -1.55
C ILE A 85 2.86 3.83 -0.83
N LEU A 86 1.85 4.32 -1.55
CA LEU A 86 0.77 5.08 -0.94
C LEU A 86 0.01 4.26 0.09
N ILE A 87 -0.39 3.02 -0.24
CA ILE A 87 -1.08 2.10 0.67
C ILE A 87 -0.25 1.84 1.93
N MET A 88 1.04 1.56 1.79
CA MET A 88 1.95 1.37 2.93
C MET A 88 2.03 2.63 3.79
N GLY A 89 2.13 3.80 3.17
CA GLY A 89 2.12 5.05 3.92
C GLY A 89 0.76 5.35 4.58
N HIS A 90 -0.36 4.81 4.08
CA HIS A 90 -1.65 4.89 4.78
C HIS A 90 -1.60 4.08 6.07
N ALA A 91 -0.99 2.90 6.02
CA ALA A 91 -0.81 2.07 7.21
C ALA A 91 0.01 2.80 8.28
N LEU A 92 1.08 3.50 7.90
CA LEU A 92 1.85 4.35 8.80
C LEU A 92 1.03 5.51 9.37
N ALA A 93 0.27 6.22 8.53
CA ALA A 93 -0.54 7.37 8.97
C ALA A 93 -1.72 6.97 9.88
N LEU A 94 -2.21 5.73 9.75
CA LEU A 94 -3.31 5.18 10.54
C LEU A 94 -2.86 4.29 11.69
N GLU A 95 -1.55 4.03 11.81
CA GLU A 95 -0.97 3.08 12.78
C GLU A 95 -1.59 1.67 12.69
N ILE A 96 -1.69 1.13 11.46
CA ILE A 96 -2.28 -0.18 11.18
C ILE A 96 -1.20 -1.22 10.86
N ASP A 97 -1.27 -2.40 11.48
CA ASP A 97 -0.50 -3.58 11.09
C ASP A 97 -1.07 -4.18 9.79
N LEU A 98 -0.69 -3.58 8.66
CA LEU A 98 -1.21 -3.96 7.35
C LEU A 98 -0.81 -5.39 6.93
N GLU A 99 0.34 -5.91 7.38
CA GLU A 99 0.76 -7.28 7.10
C GLU A 99 -0.18 -8.28 7.77
N LYS A 100 -0.49 -8.07 9.05
CA LYS A 100 -1.45 -8.89 9.76
C LYS A 100 -2.84 -8.80 9.13
N GLU A 101 -3.33 -7.58 8.85
CA GLU A 101 -4.65 -7.40 8.24
C GLU A 101 -4.75 -8.04 6.85
N PHE A 102 -3.66 -8.00 6.08
CA PHE A 102 -3.55 -8.72 4.81
C PHE A 102 -3.68 -10.23 5.01
N HIS A 103 -2.91 -10.83 5.93
CA HIS A 103 -2.95 -12.27 6.18
C HIS A 103 -4.31 -12.75 6.73
N ASP A 104 -4.90 -11.98 7.64
CA ASP A 104 -6.24 -12.26 8.17
C ASP A 104 -7.27 -12.22 7.04
N LYS A 105 -7.21 -11.20 6.17
CA LYS A 105 -8.10 -11.09 5.03
C LYS A 105 -7.92 -12.24 4.04
N MET A 106 -6.69 -12.62 3.72
CA MET A 106 -6.40 -13.73 2.81
C MET A 106 -6.86 -15.09 3.35
N SER A 107 -6.78 -15.28 4.68
CA SER A 107 -7.29 -16.49 5.35
C SER A 107 -8.81 -16.63 5.24
N ILE A 108 -9.53 -15.50 5.13
CA ILE A 108 -10.96 -15.48 4.85
C ILE A 108 -11.20 -15.70 3.35
N LEU A 109 -10.53 -14.94 2.48
CA LEU A 109 -10.73 -14.97 1.03
C LEU A 109 -10.45 -16.35 0.41
N SER A 110 -9.44 -17.06 0.90
CA SER A 110 -9.07 -18.41 0.44
C SER A 110 -10.17 -19.47 0.65
N LYS A 111 -11.10 -19.23 1.57
CA LYS A 111 -12.23 -20.13 1.87
C LYS A 111 -13.46 -19.84 1.01
N ARG A 112 -13.48 -18.71 0.31
CA ARG A 112 -14.64 -18.25 -0.45
C ARG A 112 -14.76 -19.00 -1.77
N LYS A 113 -15.99 -19.20 -2.22
CA LYS A 113 -16.25 -19.72 -3.56
C LYS A 113 -16.04 -18.62 -4.61
N SER A 114 -15.53 -19.02 -5.76
CA SER A 114 -15.45 -18.17 -6.95
C SER A 114 -16.73 -18.29 -7.79
N LYS A 115 -17.21 -17.18 -8.34
CA LYS A 115 -18.34 -17.14 -9.27
C LYS A 115 -17.92 -16.43 -10.57
N ILE A 116 -18.30 -16.97 -11.71
CA ILE A 116 -18.14 -16.31 -13.00
C ILE A 116 -19.23 -15.23 -13.14
N THR A 117 -18.81 -14.03 -13.52
CA THR A 117 -19.68 -12.88 -13.82
C THR A 117 -19.43 -12.42 -15.25
N ASN A 118 -20.25 -11.48 -15.74
CA ASN A 118 -20.07 -10.88 -17.07
C ASN A 118 -18.70 -10.18 -17.26
N LEU A 119 -18.03 -9.80 -16.15
CA LEU A 119 -16.73 -9.13 -16.16
C LEU A 119 -15.57 -10.08 -15.79
N GLY A 120 -15.84 -11.36 -15.56
CA GLY A 120 -14.84 -12.35 -15.17
C GLY A 120 -15.11 -13.03 -13.83
N ILE A 121 -14.10 -13.68 -13.27
CA ILE A 121 -14.21 -14.42 -12.01
C ILE A 121 -14.21 -13.44 -10.83
N ARG A 122 -15.15 -13.63 -9.90
CA ARG A 122 -15.24 -12.87 -8.65
C ARG A 122 -15.24 -13.82 -7.45
N VAL A 123 -14.47 -13.47 -6.42
CA VAL A 123 -14.44 -14.18 -5.13
C VAL A 123 -15.38 -13.48 -4.16
N THR A 124 -16.43 -14.14 -3.67
CA THR A 124 -17.48 -13.51 -2.87
C THR A 124 -18.18 -14.49 -1.93
N ASP A 125 -18.59 -14.01 -0.75
CA ASP A 125 -19.42 -14.75 0.23
C ASP A 125 -20.92 -14.54 0.03
N TYR A 126 -21.32 -13.59 -0.81
CA TYR A 126 -22.73 -13.31 -1.06
C TYR A 126 -23.38 -14.49 -1.82
N GLU A 127 -24.09 -15.33 -1.07
CA GLU A 127 -25.25 -16.08 -1.59
C GLU A 127 -26.36 -15.03 -1.72
N ASN A 128 -26.64 -14.60 -2.96
CA ASN A 128 -27.64 -13.58 -3.33
C ASN A 128 -28.72 -13.25 -2.30
#